data_AF-M3DFS5-F1
#
_entry.id   AF-M3DFS5-F1
#
_cell.length_a   1.000
_cell.length_b   1.000
_cell.length_c   1.000
_cell.angle_alpha   90.00
_cell.angle_beta   90.00
_cell.angle_gamma   90.00
#
_symmetry.space_group_name_H-M   'P 1'
#
loop_
_entity.id
_entity.type
_entity.pdbx_description
1 polymer ?
#
loop_
_entity_poly.entity_id
_entity_poly.type
_entity_poly.pdbx_seq_one_letter_code
_entity_poly.pdbx_strand_id
1 'polypeptide(L)'
;MTYDYAPAGPRTLERARRLAAVCEAHGVPLPAAAMRFPLHRPAVAGVVVGMRSADEVRRNAEAYDTTIPAELWADLRGEGLLDTRARVPAPPADVP
;
A
#
# COMPACT_ATOMS: atom_id res chain seq x y z
N MET A 1 -23.28 3.79 18.03
CA MET A 1 -23.15 3.32 16.63
C MET A 1 -21.77 2.71 16.48
N THR A 2 -21.69 1.39 16.44
CA THR A 2 -20.43 0.64 16.39
C THR A 2 -20.60 -0.38 15.27
N TYR A 3 -19.83 -0.25 14.20
CA TYR A 3 -19.79 -1.25 13.14
C TYR A 3 -18.39 -1.88 13.19
N ASP A 4 -18.33 -3.12 13.69
CA ASP A 4 -17.18 -4.02 13.79
C ASP A 4 -15.84 -3.47 14.33
N TYR A 5 -15.90 -2.78 15.48
CA TYR A 5 -14.72 -2.44 16.30
C TYR A 5 -14.11 -3.67 17.03
N ALA A 6 -13.94 -4.80 16.34
CA ALA A 6 -13.18 -5.92 16.87
C ALA A 6 -11.68 -5.68 16.57
N PRO A 7 -10.77 -5.94 17.54
CA PRO A 7 -9.33 -5.93 17.25
C PRO A 7 -9.02 -6.85 16.06
N ALA A 8 -8.11 -6.42 15.19
CA ALA A 8 -7.65 -7.25 14.09
C ALA A 8 -7.12 -8.59 14.62
N GLY A 9 -7.63 -9.69 14.07
CA GLY A 9 -7.15 -11.03 14.43
C GLY A 9 -5.65 -11.21 14.14
N PRO A 10 -4.99 -12.17 14.80
CA PRO A 10 -3.53 -12.34 14.74
C PRO A 10 -3.00 -12.50 13.31
N ARG A 11 -3.72 -13.22 12.45
CA ARG A 11 -3.35 -13.40 11.02
C ARG A 11 -3.34 -12.08 10.24
N THR A 12 -4.30 -11.20 10.49
CA THR A 12 -4.38 -9.89 9.83
C THR A 12 -3.22 -9.00 10.27
N LEU A 13 -2.91 -9.01 11.57
CA LEU A 13 -1.80 -8.23 12.13
C LEU A 13 -0.44 -8.73 11.61
N GLU A 14 -0.24 -10.04 11.55
CA GLU A 14 0.96 -10.64 10.99
C GLU A 14 1.13 -10.27 9.52
N ARG A 15 0.06 -10.36 8.71
CA ARG A 15 0.09 -9.95 7.31
C ARG A 15 0.41 -8.46 7.16
N ALA A 16 -0.17 -7.60 7.99
CA ALA A 16 0.13 -6.16 7.99
C ALA A 16 1.61 -5.88 8.32
N ARG A 17 2.19 -6.61 9.28
CA ARG A 17 3.63 -6.50 9.62
C ARG A 17 4.52 -6.94 8.47
N ARG A 18 4.19 -8.04 7.78
CA ARG A 18 4.93 -8.49 6.59
C ARG A 18 4.86 -7.46 5.46
N LEU A 19 3.68 -6.87 5.23
CA LEU A 19 3.53 -5.77 4.27
C LEU A 19 4.40 -4.57 4.64
N ALA A 20 4.39 -4.16 5.91
CA ALA A 20 5.21 -3.06 6.39
C ALA A 20 6.70 -3.33 6.19
N ALA A 21 7.19 -4.51 6.55
CA ALA A 21 8.59 -4.88 6.41
C ALA A 21 9.08 -4.81 4.95
N VAL A 22 8.28 -5.29 4.00
CA VAL A 22 8.62 -5.16 2.56
C VAL A 22 8.63 -3.70 2.13
N CYS A 23 7.63 -2.90 2.53
CA CYS A 23 7.61 -1.48 2.16
C CYS A 23 8.81 -0.71 2.75
N GLU A 24 9.17 -0.99 4.00
CA GLU A 24 10.33 -0.40 4.69
C GLU A 24 11.65 -0.75 4.01
N ALA A 25 11.83 -1.98 3.51
CA ALA A 25 13.01 -2.39 2.75
C ALA A 25 13.23 -1.56 1.47
N HIS A 26 12.16 -0.98 0.94
CA HIS A 26 12.17 -0.08 -0.22
C HIS A 26 12.13 1.40 0.15
N GLY A 27 12.19 1.74 1.44
CA GLY A 27 12.09 3.13 1.92
C GLY A 27 10.71 3.75 1.73
N VAL A 28 9.66 2.95 1.51
CA VAL A 28 8.29 3.42 1.26
C VAL A 28 7.44 3.21 2.51
N PRO A 29 6.72 4.24 3.01
CA PRO A 29 5.74 4.05 4.06
C PRO A 29 4.58 3.16 3.59
N LEU A 30 4.18 2.17 4.39
CA LEU A 30 3.03 1.31 4.06
C LEU A 30 1.75 2.08 3.69
N PRO A 31 1.38 3.20 4.38
CA PRO A 31 0.21 4.00 3.97
C PRO A 31 0.31 4.56 2.55
N ALA A 32 1.51 4.94 2.09
CA ALA A 32 1.74 5.42 0.72
C ALA A 32 1.44 4.32 -0.30
N ALA A 33 1.99 3.11 -0.08
CA ALA A 33 1.70 1.95 -0.91
C ALA A 33 0.22 1.58 -0.88
N ALA A 34 -0.43 1.60 0.29
CA ALA A 34 -1.85 1.31 0.41
C ALA A 34 -2.74 2.28 -0.38
N MET A 35 -2.42 3.58 -0.38
CA MET A 35 -3.13 4.59 -1.16
C MET A 35 -2.91 4.42 -2.67
N ARG A 36 -1.68 4.09 -3.08
CA ARG A 36 -1.33 3.96 -4.51
C ARG A 36 -1.90 2.69 -5.14
N PHE A 37 -1.97 1.59 -4.39
CA PHE A 37 -2.39 0.27 -4.88
C PHE A 37 -3.70 0.28 -5.70
N PRO A 38 -4.84 0.79 -5.19
CA PRO A 38 -6.11 0.76 -5.93
C PRO A 38 -6.10 1.66 -7.18
N LEU A 39 -5.27 2.70 -7.21
CA LEU A 39 -5.18 3.65 -8.34
C LEU A 39 -4.56 3.02 -9.61
N HIS A 40 -3.99 1.82 -9.51
CA HIS A 40 -3.51 1.06 -10.67
C HIS A 40 -4.64 0.37 -11.46
N ARG A 41 -5.90 0.49 -11.01
CA ARG A 41 -7.07 0.01 -11.74
C ARG A 41 -7.82 1.18 -12.39
N PRO A 42 -8.07 1.16 -13.72
CA PRO A 42 -8.77 2.23 -14.43
C PRO A 42 -10.19 2.54 -13.90
N ALA A 43 -10.83 1.56 -13.24
CA ALA A 43 -12.16 1.72 -12.66
C ALA A 43 -12.17 2.53 -11.35
N VAL A 44 -11.00 2.81 -10.76
CA VAL A 44 -10.88 3.56 -9.49
C VAL A 44 -10.64 5.02 -9.81
N ALA A 45 -11.65 5.86 -9.59
CA ALA A 45 -11.55 7.30 -9.81
C ALA A 45 -10.75 8.04 -8.72
N GLY A 46 -10.63 7.45 -7.52
CA GLY A 46 -9.91 8.04 -6.40
C GLY A 46 -9.94 7.18 -5.14
N VAL A 47 -9.20 7.60 -4.13
CA VAL A 47 -9.13 6.95 -2.81
C VAL A 47 -9.51 7.96 -1.74
N VAL A 48 -10.48 7.60 -0.91
CA VAL A 48 -10.87 8.41 0.25
C VAL A 48 -10.03 7.99 1.44
N VAL A 49 -9.30 8.93 2.03
CA VAL A 49 -8.44 8.71 3.20
C VAL A 49 -9.00 9.49 4.37
N GLY A 50 -9.23 8.81 5.49
CA GLY A 50 -9.75 9.45 6.71
C GLY A 50 -8.68 10.25 7.44
N MET A 51 -9.12 11.33 8.08
CA MET A 51 -8.30 12.18 8.96
C MET A 51 -9.16 12.78 10.08
N ARG A 52 -8.53 13.08 11.21
CA ARG A 52 -9.14 13.70 12.40
C ARG A 52 -8.44 14.98 12.84
N SER A 53 -7.32 15.31 12.23
CA SER A 53 -6.53 16.51 12.55
C SER A 53 -5.83 17.07 11.32
N ALA A 54 -5.42 18.34 11.39
CA ALA A 54 -4.64 18.97 10.33
C ALA A 54 -3.28 18.26 10.09
N ASP A 55 -2.66 17.72 11.14
CA ASP A 55 -1.42 16.96 11.02
C ASP A 55 -1.62 15.61 10.33
N GLU A 56 -2.79 14.98 10.48
CA GLU A 56 -3.13 13.80 9.68
C GLU A 56 -3.36 14.15 8.21
N VAL A 57 -3.97 15.30 7.91
CA VAL A 57 -4.09 15.79 6.52
C VAL A 57 -2.72 15.94 5.88
N ARG A 58 -1.78 16.62 6.55
CA ARG A 58 -0.42 16.86 6.03
C ARG A 58 0.33 15.56 5.80
N ARG A 59 0.34 14.65 6.79
CA ARG A 59 0.98 13.34 6.66
C ARG A 59 0.39 12.50 5.53
N ASN A 60 -0.92 12.54 5.33
CA ASN A 60 -1.56 11.81 4.24
C ASN A 60 -1.16 12.41 2.87
N ALA A 61 -1.10 13.73 2.76
CA ALA A 61 -0.64 14.40 1.53
C ALA A 61 0.83 14.07 1.21
N GLU A 62 1.72 14.17 2.20
CA GLU A 62 3.14 13.81 2.07
C GLU A 62 3.32 12.33 1.66
N ALA A 63 2.55 11.43 2.28
CA ALA A 63 2.58 10.01 1.92
C ALA A 63 2.01 9.76 0.51
N TYR A 64 1.05 10.56 0.04
CA TYR A 64 0.52 10.44 -1.31
C TYR A 64 1.54 10.81 -2.38
N ASP A 65 2.38 11.81 -2.10
CA ASP A 65 3.44 12.29 -3.00
C ASP A 65 4.68 11.39 -3.02
N THR A 66 4.70 10.31 -2.23
CA THR A 66 5.81 9.35 -2.22
C THR A 66 5.89 8.59 -3.55
N THR A 67 7.07 8.64 -4.19
CA THR A 67 7.38 7.78 -5.35
C THR A 67 7.51 6.33 -4.90
N ILE A 68 6.80 5.43 -5.57
CA ILE A 68 6.81 4.00 -5.25
C ILE A 68 7.54 3.24 -6.36
N PRO A 69 8.68 2.61 -6.06
CA PRO A 69 9.41 1.81 -7.04
C PRO A 69 8.57 0.61 -7.50
N ALA A 70 8.78 0.20 -8.75
CA ALA A 70 8.04 -0.92 -9.32
C ALA A 70 8.44 -2.26 -8.68
N GLU A 71 9.67 -2.31 -8.19
CA GLU A 71 10.32 -3.42 -7.49
C GLU A 71 9.58 -3.76 -6.19
N LEU A 72 9.09 -2.76 -5.45
CA LEU A 72 8.27 -2.99 -4.26
C LEU A 72 7.05 -3.87 -4.57
N TRP A 73 6.38 -3.60 -5.69
CA TRP A 73 5.20 -4.38 -6.10
C TRP A 73 5.55 -5.80 -6.53
N ALA A 74 6.71 -5.97 -7.17
CA ALA A 74 7.22 -7.27 -7.55
C ALA A 74 7.54 -8.11 -6.31
N ASP A 75 8.22 -7.54 -5.32
CA ASP A 75 8.57 -8.21 -4.07
C ASP A 75 7.33 -8.57 -3.25
N LEU A 76 6.38 -7.65 -3.12
CA LEU A 76 5.10 -7.93 -2.47
C LEU A 76 4.34 -9.08 -3.14
N ARG A 77 4.42 -9.22 -4.47
CA ARG A 77 3.83 -10.35 -5.20
C ARG A 77 4.64 -11.63 -4.96
N GLY A 78 5.97 -11.56 -4.99
CA GLY A 78 6.87 -12.70 -4.73
C GLY A 78 6.69 -13.30 -3.33
N GLU A 79 6.46 -12.44 -2.33
CA GLU A 79 6.16 -12.81 -0.93
C GLU A 79 4.75 -13.36 -0.71
N GLY A 80 3.92 -13.44 -1.77
CA GLY A 80 2.53 -13.86 -1.69
C GLY A 80 1.63 -12.88 -0.93
N LEU A 81 2.08 -11.63 -0.74
CA LEU A 81 1.33 -10.58 -0.04
C LEU A 81 0.35 -9.86 -0.97
N LEU A 82 0.56 -9.93 -2.28
CA LEU A 82 -0.38 -9.50 -3.31
C LEU A 82 -0.86 -10.68 -4.16
N ASP A 83 -2.14 -10.66 -4.54
CA ASP A 83 -2.69 -11.61 -5.50
C ASP A 83 -2.01 -11.43 -6.86
N THR A 84 -1.75 -12.52 -7.57
CA THR A 84 -1.09 -12.49 -8.88
C THR A 84 -1.88 -11.73 -9.95
N ARG A 85 -3.20 -11.57 -9.77
CA ARG A 85 -4.10 -10.79 -10.64
C ARG A 85 -4.14 -9.31 -10.31
N ALA A 86 -3.43 -8.87 -9.25
CA ALA A 86 -3.33 -7.46 -8.92
C ALA A 86 -2.62 -6.71 -10.06
N ARG A 87 -3.27 -5.65 -10.56
CA ARG A 87 -2.67 -4.74 -11.54
C ARG A 87 -1.82 -3.75 -10.78
N VAL A 88 -0.51 -3.88 -10.91
CA VAL A 88 0.51 -3.00 -10.32
C VAL A 88 1.66 -2.87 -11.32
N PRO A 89 2.44 -1.78 -11.29
CA PRO A 89 3.61 -1.60 -12.14
C PRO A 89 4.54 -2.81 -12.05
N ALA A 90 5.08 -3.21 -13.20
CA ALA A 90 6.17 -4.17 -13.25
C ALA A 90 7.49 -3.39 -13.35
N PRO A 91 8.59 -3.91 -12.78
CA PRO A 91 9.93 -3.37 -13.04
C PRO A 91 10.15 -3.27 -14.55
N PRO A 92 10.89 -2.25 -15.02
CA PRO A 92 11.28 -2.18 -16.41
C PRO A 92 11.98 -3.49 -16.79
N ALA A 93 11.64 -4.04 -17.96
CA ALA A 93 12.41 -5.14 -18.51
C ALA A 93 13.82 -4.62 -18.77
N ASP A 94 14.84 -5.33 -18.28
CA ASP A 94 16.22 -5.03 -18.62
C ASP A 94 16.35 -5.22 -20.14
N VAL A 95 16.45 -4.11 -20.88
CA VAL A 95 16.59 -4.15 -22.34
C VAL A 95 18.09 -4.29 -22.59
N PRO A 96 18.53 -5.41 -23.18
CA PRO A 96 19.96 -5.67 -23.41
C PRO A 96 20.62 -4.67 -24.35
#